data_AF-A0A944GNB7-F1
#
_entry.id   AF-A0A944GNB7-F1
#
_cell.length_a   1.000
_cell.length_b   1.000
_cell.length_c   1.000
_cell.angle_alpha   90.00
_cell.angle_beta   90.00
_cell.angle_gamma   90.00
#
_symmetry.space_group_name_H-M   'P 1'
#
loop_
_entity.id
_entity.type
_entity.pdbx_description
1 polymer ?
#
loop_
_entity_poly.entity_id
_entity_poly.type
_entity_poly.pdbx_seq_one_letter_code
_entity_poly.pdbx_strand_id
1 'polypeptide(L)'
;MQIDEILSHFNNVKNSGNGQYVACCPAHDDKKQSLSVGYKDGKILLNCFAGCEARDIVAAVGLQMSDLFEEHHSGAYMPPIKKTKSKPAPKQQDTPYKNIKPCFTHTKEYIYTDEDGAFVAKKIKRYNDDGDKEFSWTHFDSNRQEVTGNGMNGAVMYLYNIAELCAIRDTLAASDKPVY
;
A
#
# COMPACT_ATOMS: atom_id res chain seq x y z
N MET A 1 -26.86 -14.30 5.10
CA MET A 1 -27.72 -13.33 4.41
C MET A 1 -27.26 -13.13 2.97
N GLN A 2 -28.13 -12.65 2.08
CA GLN A 2 -27.74 -12.31 0.69
C GLN A 2 -27.13 -10.90 0.63
N ILE A 3 -26.29 -10.62 -0.37
CA ILE A 3 -25.62 -9.33 -0.51
C ILE A 3 -26.61 -8.17 -0.66
N ASP A 4 -27.73 -8.37 -1.36
CA ASP A 4 -28.74 -7.33 -1.60
C ASP A 4 -29.38 -6.82 -0.29
N GLU A 5 -29.56 -7.72 0.68
CA GLU A 5 -30.08 -7.39 2.01
C GLU A 5 -29.09 -6.49 2.76
N ILE A 6 -27.80 -6.84 2.76
CA ILE A 6 -26.75 -6.01 3.37
C ILE A 6 -26.65 -4.64 2.69
N LEU A 7 -26.77 -4.57 1.36
CA LEU A 7 -26.71 -3.31 0.62
C LEU A 7 -27.86 -2.36 1.00
N SER A 8 -29.02 -2.88 1.42
CA SER A 8 -30.16 -2.06 1.83
C SER A 8 -29.91 -1.24 3.10
N HIS A 9 -28.92 -1.63 3.91
CA HIS A 9 -28.52 -0.92 5.12
C HIS A 9 -27.60 0.29 4.85
N PHE A 10 -27.09 0.43 3.62
CA PHE A 10 -26.14 1.48 3.28
C PHE A 10 -26.75 2.55 2.38
N ASN A 11 -26.25 3.79 2.53
CA ASN A 11 -26.71 4.93 1.75
C ASN A 11 -25.87 5.13 0.48
N ASN A 12 -26.51 5.66 -0.58
CA ASN A 12 -25.86 6.04 -1.85
C ASN A 12 -25.07 4.90 -2.52
N VAL A 13 -25.63 3.69 -2.47
CA VAL A 13 -25.04 2.48 -3.04
C VAL A 13 -24.97 2.58 -4.57
N LYS A 14 -23.81 2.25 -5.13
CA LYS A 14 -23.57 2.14 -6.57
C LYS A 14 -22.85 0.85 -6.89
N ASN A 15 -23.23 0.23 -8.00
CA ASN A 15 -22.53 -0.93 -8.53
C ASN A 15 -21.22 -0.49 -9.21
N SER A 16 -20.10 -1.09 -8.81
CA SER A 16 -18.77 -0.83 -9.37
C SER A 16 -18.31 -1.92 -10.36
N GLY A 17 -19.15 -2.90 -10.65
CA GLY A 17 -18.88 -4.04 -11.54
C GLY A 17 -18.40 -5.29 -10.80
N ASN A 18 -18.51 -6.46 -11.45
CA ASN A 18 -18.01 -7.75 -10.95
C ASN A 18 -18.48 -8.13 -9.53
N GLY A 19 -19.72 -7.80 -9.16
CA GLY A 19 -20.26 -8.09 -7.82
C GLY A 19 -19.67 -7.23 -6.70
N GLN A 20 -19.08 -6.09 -7.05
CA GLN A 20 -18.60 -5.08 -6.10
C GLN A 20 -19.48 -3.85 -6.12
N TYR A 21 -19.66 -3.28 -4.94
CA TYR A 21 -20.49 -2.12 -4.69
C TYR A 21 -19.69 -1.09 -3.90
N VAL A 22 -20.07 0.17 -4.07
CA VAL A 22 -19.54 1.29 -3.30
C VAL A 22 -20.69 2.04 -2.64
N ALA A 23 -20.52 2.40 -1.37
CA ALA A 23 -21.54 3.07 -0.58
C ALA A 23 -20.92 4.10 0.37
N CYS A 24 -21.74 4.94 0.98
CA CYS A 24 -21.30 5.82 2.05
C CYS A 24 -21.06 5.01 3.33
N CYS A 25 -19.94 5.27 4.01
CA CYS A 25 -19.62 4.62 5.27
C CYS A 25 -20.48 5.23 6.40
N PRO A 26 -21.20 4.43 7.19
CA PRO A 26 -22.02 4.91 8.31
C PRO A 26 -21.20 5.20 9.58
N ALA A 27 -19.97 4.70 9.66
CA ALA A 27 -19.09 4.85 10.83
C ALA A 27 -18.36 6.21 10.88
N HIS A 28 -18.48 7.05 9.85
CA HIS A 28 -18.00 8.43 9.85
C HIS A 28 -18.93 9.31 9.01
N ASP A 29 -18.80 10.63 9.11
CA ASP A 29 -19.54 11.56 8.24
C ASP A 29 -19.01 11.48 6.80
N ASP A 30 -19.64 10.62 6.00
CA ASP A 30 -19.20 10.33 4.65
C ASP A 30 -20.06 11.04 3.58
N LYS A 31 -19.44 11.98 2.87
CA LYS A 31 -20.07 12.72 1.77
C LYS A 31 -19.90 12.04 0.40
N LYS A 32 -18.94 11.12 0.25
CA LYS A 32 -18.63 10.46 -1.03
C LYS A 32 -18.29 9.00 -0.77
N GLN A 33 -18.97 8.08 -1.46
CA GLN A 33 -18.82 6.63 -1.26
C GLN A 33 -17.39 6.17 -0.94
N SER A 34 -17.10 5.99 0.36
CA SER A 34 -15.79 5.57 0.86
C SER A 34 -15.76 4.10 1.28
N LEU A 35 -16.91 3.42 1.29
CA LEU A 35 -17.05 2.03 1.65
C LEU A 35 -17.17 1.15 0.40
N SER A 36 -16.29 0.16 0.27
CA SER A 36 -16.41 -0.92 -0.69
C SER A 36 -17.06 -2.14 -0.05
N VAL A 37 -18.07 -2.69 -0.71
CA VAL A 37 -18.79 -3.90 -0.32
C VAL A 37 -18.64 -4.91 -1.46
N GLY A 38 -18.07 -6.08 -1.17
CA GLY A 38 -17.89 -7.14 -2.16
C GLY A 38 -18.35 -8.49 -1.64
N TYR A 39 -18.89 -9.32 -2.53
CA TYR A 39 -19.20 -10.70 -2.21
C TYR A 39 -18.16 -11.64 -2.82
N LYS A 40 -17.60 -12.53 -2.01
CA LYS A 40 -16.64 -13.53 -2.46
C LYS A 40 -16.69 -14.79 -1.61
N ASP A 41 -16.81 -15.95 -2.26
CA ASP A 41 -16.71 -17.27 -1.65
C ASP A 41 -17.61 -17.44 -0.39
N GLY A 42 -18.87 -16.98 -0.46
CA GLY A 42 -19.83 -17.07 0.66
C GLY A 42 -19.62 -16.03 1.77
N LYS A 43 -18.80 -15.01 1.53
CA LYS A 43 -18.46 -13.96 2.51
C LYS A 43 -18.63 -12.58 1.93
N ILE A 44 -19.12 -11.67 2.78
CA ILE A 44 -19.25 -10.25 2.47
C ILE A 44 -18.02 -9.52 3.06
N LEU A 45 -17.31 -8.83 2.18
CA LEU A 45 -16.11 -8.06 2.52
C LEU A 45 -16.47 -6.58 2.56
N LEU A 46 -16.19 -5.95 3.70
CA LEU A 46 -16.33 -4.51 3.90
C LEU A 46 -14.94 -3.88 4.00
N ASN A 47 -14.70 -2.83 3.22
CA ASN A 47 -13.45 -2.07 3.28
C ASN A 47 -13.73 -0.58 3.16
N CYS A 48 -13.43 0.18 4.22
CA CYS A 48 -13.55 1.63 4.22
C CYS A 48 -12.19 2.28 3.93
N PHE A 49 -12.11 3.10 2.87
CA PHE A 49 -10.88 3.79 2.49
C PHE A 49 -10.47 4.93 3.44
N ALA A 50 -11.35 5.34 4.35
CA ALA A 50 -11.06 6.31 5.41
C ALA A 50 -10.46 5.65 6.67
N GLY A 51 -10.44 4.31 6.76
CA GLY A 51 -9.82 3.57 7.86
C GLY A 51 -10.76 3.09 8.97
N CYS A 52 -12.08 3.14 8.79
CA CYS A 52 -13.03 2.56 9.76
C CYS A 52 -12.90 1.03 9.84
N GLU A 53 -13.04 0.47 11.04
CA GLU A 53 -13.07 -0.97 11.21
C GLU A 53 -14.41 -1.57 10.75
N ALA A 54 -14.38 -2.81 10.24
CA ALA A 54 -15.59 -3.51 9.82
C ALA A 54 -16.63 -3.65 10.95
N ARG A 55 -16.17 -3.77 12.20
CA ARG A 55 -17.04 -3.87 13.39
C ARG A 55 -17.84 -2.59 13.63
N ASP A 56 -17.21 -1.44 13.48
CA ASP A 56 -17.87 -0.15 13.65
C ASP A 56 -18.90 0.09 12.54
N ILE A 57 -18.56 -0.34 11.32
CA ILE A 57 -19.45 -0.23 10.15
C ILE A 57 -20.72 -1.06 10.37
N VAL A 58 -20.60 -2.34 10.76
CA VAL A 58 -21.78 -3.18 10.98
C VAL A 58 -22.58 -2.71 12.19
N ALA A 59 -21.93 -2.29 13.27
CA ALA A 59 -22.61 -1.77 14.45
C ALA A 59 -23.43 -0.50 14.14
N ALA A 60 -22.90 0.39 13.30
CA ALA A 60 -23.58 1.63 12.90
C ALA A 60 -24.87 1.38 12.10
N VAL A 61 -25.00 0.22 11.45
CA VAL A 61 -26.20 -0.16 10.67
C VAL A 61 -27.05 -1.25 11.33
N GLY A 62 -26.72 -1.60 12.59
CA GLY A 62 -27.45 -2.61 13.35
C GLY A 62 -27.22 -4.05 12.91
N LEU A 63 -26.13 -4.31 12.19
CA LEU A 63 -25.70 -5.65 11.77
C LEU A 63 -24.65 -6.19 12.73
N GLN A 64 -24.52 -7.51 12.78
CA GLN A 64 -23.45 -8.21 13.50
C GLN A 64 -22.35 -8.69 12.55
N MET A 65 -21.18 -9.01 13.10
CA MET A 65 -20.10 -9.55 12.28
C MET A 65 -20.47 -10.90 11.67
N SER A 66 -21.27 -11.70 12.38
CA SER A 66 -21.77 -13.02 11.93
C SER A 66 -22.60 -12.93 10.65
N ASP A 67 -23.32 -11.82 10.47
CA ASP A 67 -24.19 -11.56 9.33
C ASP A 67 -23.44 -11.44 7.99
N LEU A 68 -22.15 -11.12 8.05
CA LEU A 68 -21.27 -11.04 6.87
C LEU A 68 -20.87 -12.42 6.32
N PHE A 69 -21.20 -13.51 7.02
CA PHE A 69 -20.84 -14.87 6.67
C PHE A 69 -22.11 -15.68 6.40
N GLU A 70 -22.12 -16.48 5.33
CA GLU A 70 -23.15 -17.51 5.16
C GLU A 70 -22.88 -18.66 6.15
N GLU A 71 -23.86 -18.99 6.99
CA GLU A 71 -23.80 -20.12 7.92
C GLU A 71 -23.80 -21.45 7.13
N HIS A 72 -22.62 -21.88 6.68
CA HIS A 72 -22.44 -23.26 6.25
C HIS A 72 -22.21 -24.14 7.47
N HIS A 73 -23.29 -24.72 8.00
CA HIS A 73 -23.18 -25.86 8.91
C HIS A 73 -22.58 -27.06 8.16
N SER A 74 -21.69 -27.79 8.82
CA SER A 74 -21.01 -29.02 8.39
C SER A 74 -19.83 -28.89 7.40
N GLY A 75 -18.69 -28.53 7.98
CA GLY A 75 -17.37 -28.86 7.45
C GLY A 75 -16.37 -28.30 8.45
N ALA A 76 -15.65 -29.16 9.16
CA ALA A 76 -14.59 -28.74 10.06
C ALA A 76 -13.79 -27.61 9.39
N TYR A 77 -13.70 -26.45 10.05
CA TYR A 77 -12.88 -25.34 9.57
C TYR A 77 -11.45 -25.85 9.45
N MET A 78 -11.08 -26.33 8.26
CA MET A 78 -9.70 -26.37 7.85
C MET A 78 -9.39 -24.93 7.47
N PRO A 79 -8.56 -24.21 8.23
CA PRO A 79 -8.05 -22.94 7.74
C PRO A 79 -7.52 -23.21 6.33
N PRO A 80 -7.83 -22.37 5.33
CA PRO A 80 -7.21 -22.52 4.02
C PRO A 80 -5.72 -22.57 4.30
N ILE A 81 -5.08 -23.69 3.93
CA ILE A 81 -3.61 -23.81 3.96
C ILE A 81 -3.17 -22.51 3.33
N LYS A 82 -2.53 -21.63 4.11
CA LYS A 82 -2.02 -20.37 3.60
C LYS A 82 -1.24 -20.82 2.38
N LYS A 83 -1.74 -20.53 1.18
CA LYS A 83 -0.91 -20.63 -0.01
C LYS A 83 0.17 -19.63 0.36
N THR A 84 1.30 -20.14 0.82
CA THR A 84 2.53 -19.41 0.72
C THR A 84 2.45 -18.90 -0.71
N LYS A 85 2.57 -17.59 -0.89
CA LYS A 85 2.87 -17.10 -2.22
C LYS A 85 4.23 -17.71 -2.53
N SER A 86 4.27 -18.99 -2.89
CA SER A 86 5.33 -19.55 -3.68
C SER A 86 5.34 -18.60 -4.85
N LYS A 87 6.41 -17.80 -4.94
CA LYS A 87 6.75 -17.07 -6.16
C LYS A 87 6.33 -18.01 -7.29
N PRO A 88 5.44 -17.60 -8.20
CA PRO A 88 5.09 -18.47 -9.32
C PRO A 88 6.41 -18.98 -9.88
N ALA A 89 6.56 -20.31 -9.96
CA ALA A 89 7.75 -20.89 -10.54
C ALA A 89 8.00 -20.12 -11.84
N PRO A 90 9.20 -19.54 -12.03
CA PRO A 90 9.45 -18.68 -13.17
C PRO A 90 9.06 -19.49 -14.38
N LYS A 91 8.00 -19.07 -15.10
CA LYS A 91 7.66 -19.70 -16.36
C LYS A 91 8.93 -19.59 -17.19
N GLN A 92 9.56 -20.73 -17.45
CA GLN A 92 10.60 -20.85 -18.47
C GLN A 92 9.87 -20.64 -19.79
N GLN A 93 9.57 -19.38 -20.08
CA GLN A 93 9.44 -18.93 -21.45
C GLN A 93 10.86 -19.03 -21.98
N ASP A 94 11.12 -20.09 -22.72
CA ASP A 94 12.29 -20.25 -23.57
C ASP A 94 12.19 -19.19 -24.68
N THR A 95 12.45 -17.94 -24.30
CA THR A 95 12.69 -16.87 -25.25
C THR A 95 14.20 -16.82 -25.51
N PRO A 96 14.64 -16.75 -26.78
CA PRO A 96 16.08 -16.79 -27.13
C PRO A 96 16.88 -15.56 -26.66
N TYR A 97 16.28 -14.66 -25.87
CA TYR A 97 16.85 -13.38 -25.43
C TYR A 97 17.08 -13.29 -23.92
N LYS A 98 16.93 -14.38 -23.14
CA LYS A 98 16.86 -14.34 -21.67
C LYS A 98 18.20 -14.13 -20.93
N ASN A 99 19.29 -13.85 -21.62
CA ASN A 99 20.61 -13.58 -21.01
C ASN A 99 21.24 -12.26 -21.46
N ILE A 100 20.44 -11.32 -21.97
CA ILE A 100 20.90 -9.94 -22.12
C ILE A 100 20.51 -9.24 -20.81
N LYS A 101 21.50 -8.89 -19.99
CA LYS A 101 21.28 -8.03 -18.81
C LYS A 101 20.53 -6.79 -19.34
N PRO A 102 19.36 -6.40 -18.78
CA PRO A 102 18.67 -5.22 -19.27
C PRO A 102 19.63 -4.04 -19.21
N CYS A 103 19.90 -3.46 -20.38
CA CYS A 103 20.75 -2.30 -20.51
C CYS A 103 19.91 -1.11 -20.01
N PHE A 104 20.19 -0.61 -18.82
CA PHE A 104 19.50 0.59 -18.35
C PHE A 104 20.18 1.80 -18.97
N THR A 105 19.47 2.51 -19.83
CA THR A 105 19.98 3.67 -20.58
C THR A 105 20.05 4.93 -19.75
N HIS A 106 19.25 5.04 -18.68
CA HIS A 106 19.31 6.16 -17.75
C HIS A 106 19.03 5.73 -16.31
N THR A 107 19.78 6.29 -15.36
CA THR A 107 19.59 6.07 -13.93
C THR A 107 19.63 7.38 -13.17
N LYS A 108 18.65 7.61 -12.28
CA LYS A 108 18.67 8.70 -11.29
C LYS A 108 18.79 8.11 -9.90
N GLU A 109 19.73 8.64 -9.13
CA GLU A 109 20.00 8.24 -7.76
C GLU A 109 19.50 9.30 -6.79
N TYR A 110 18.84 8.86 -5.72
CA TYR A 110 18.29 9.69 -4.68
C TYR A 110 18.85 9.20 -3.34
N ILE A 111 19.81 9.92 -2.78
CA ILE A 111 20.43 9.63 -1.48
C ILE A 111 19.65 10.35 -0.39
N TYR A 112 19.19 9.60 0.60
CA TYR A 112 18.54 10.10 1.79
C TYR A 112 19.54 10.10 2.93
N THR A 113 19.66 11.24 3.60
CA THR A 113 20.51 11.43 4.77
C THR A 113 19.65 11.79 5.98
N ASP A 114 20.24 11.73 7.17
CA ASP A 114 19.69 12.42 8.34
C ASP A 114 19.99 13.93 8.27
N GLU A 115 19.61 14.66 9.33
CA GLU A 115 19.81 16.11 9.46
C GLU A 115 21.30 16.50 9.50
N ASP A 116 22.16 15.60 10.00
CA ASP A 116 23.62 15.77 10.08
C ASP A 116 24.33 15.36 8.77
N GLY A 117 23.58 14.85 7.79
CA GLY A 117 24.11 14.39 6.51
C GLY A 117 24.60 12.93 6.49
N ALA A 118 24.40 12.17 7.56
CA ALA A 118 24.73 10.75 7.57
C ALA A 118 23.75 9.95 6.71
N PHE A 119 24.26 8.97 5.97
CA PHE A 119 23.46 8.19 5.03
C PHE A 119 22.42 7.31 5.73
N VAL A 120 21.18 7.35 5.24
CA VAL A 120 20.06 6.52 5.71
C VAL A 120 19.67 5.48 4.66
N ALA A 121 19.39 5.94 3.45
CA ALA A 121 18.91 5.08 2.37
C ALA A 121 19.22 5.68 1.01
N LYS A 122 19.10 4.86 -0.04
CA LYS A 122 19.23 5.28 -1.42
C LYS A 122 18.11 4.68 -2.25
N LYS A 123 17.49 5.50 -3.09
CA LYS A 123 16.52 5.07 -4.08
C LYS A 123 17.10 5.29 -5.46
N ILE A 124 17.07 4.25 -6.28
CA ILE A 124 17.57 4.27 -7.65
C ILE A 124 16.36 4.14 -8.57
N LYS A 125 16.18 5.11 -9.46
CA LYS A 125 15.22 5.06 -10.55
C LYS A 125 15.95 4.70 -11.83
N ARG A 126 15.63 3.54 -12.40
CA ARG A 126 16.21 3.06 -13.65
C ARG A 126 15.19 3.13 -14.79
N TYR A 127 15.68 3.27 -16.02
CA TYR A 127 14.86 3.25 -17.23
C TYR A 127 15.38 2.17 -18.17
N ASN A 128 14.47 1.35 -18.69
CA ASN A 128 14.75 0.38 -19.74
C ASN A 128 14.77 1.06 -21.11
N ASP A 129 15.26 0.35 -22.12
CA ASP A 129 15.29 0.81 -23.51
C ASP A 129 13.89 1.14 -24.08
N ASP A 130 12.85 0.49 -23.57
CA ASP A 130 11.44 0.77 -23.91
C ASP A 130 10.87 2.03 -23.21
N GLY A 131 11.68 2.70 -22.37
CA GLY A 131 11.28 3.87 -21.58
C GLY A 131 10.55 3.53 -20.26
N ASP A 132 10.32 2.25 -19.99
CA ASP A 132 9.74 1.78 -18.73
C ASP A 132 10.66 2.08 -17.55
N LYS A 133 10.07 2.56 -16.45
CA LYS A 133 10.80 2.93 -15.24
C LYS A 133 10.68 1.86 -14.16
N GLU A 134 11.79 1.57 -13.50
CA GLU A 134 11.86 0.75 -12.31
C GLU A 134 12.44 1.54 -11.14
N PHE A 135 11.95 1.27 -9.92
CA PHE A 135 12.51 1.83 -8.69
C PHE A 135 13.07 0.71 -7.82
N SER A 136 14.29 0.90 -7.34
CA SER A 136 14.97 -0.01 -6.42
C SER A 136 15.43 0.78 -5.20
N TRP A 137 15.19 0.25 -4.01
CA TRP A 137 15.67 0.84 -2.77
C TRP A 137 16.81 0.01 -2.20
N THR A 138 17.79 0.70 -1.64
CA THR A 138 18.96 0.15 -0.96
C THR A 138 19.16 0.88 0.35
N HIS A 139 19.43 0.13 1.42
CA HIS A 139 19.74 0.66 2.75
C HIS A 139 20.86 -0.18 3.38
N PHE A 140 21.40 0.26 4.51
CA PHE A 140 22.36 -0.54 5.26
C PHE A 140 21.63 -1.52 6.19
N ASP A 141 22.19 -2.71 6.36
CA ASP A 141 21.82 -3.63 7.43
C ASP A 141 22.56 -3.27 8.74
N SER A 142 22.31 -4.03 9.81
CA SER A 142 22.98 -3.84 11.10
C SER A 142 24.50 -4.03 11.05
N ASN A 143 25.02 -4.68 10.01
CA ASN A 143 26.43 -4.93 9.77
C ASN A 143 27.06 -3.91 8.80
N ARG A 144 26.33 -2.83 8.47
CA ARG A 144 26.73 -1.81 7.48
C ARG A 144 26.95 -2.37 6.07
N GLN A 145 26.29 -3.48 5.72
CA GLN A 145 26.25 -3.99 4.37
C GLN A 145 25.05 -3.41 3.61
N GLU A 146 25.27 -3.00 2.36
CA GLU A 146 24.20 -2.49 1.51
C GLU A 146 23.30 -3.64 1.09
N VAL A 147 22.03 -3.55 1.45
CA VAL A 147 21.00 -4.54 1.14
C VAL A 147 19.86 -3.87 0.39
N THR A 148 19.28 -4.59 -0.57
CA THR A 148 18.08 -4.13 -1.27
C THR A 148 16.85 -4.42 -0.44
N GLY A 149 15.90 -3.50 -0.44
CA GLY A 149 14.69 -3.63 0.37
C GLY A 149 13.56 -2.73 -0.08
N ASN A 150 12.59 -2.53 0.80
CA ASN A 150 11.44 -1.67 0.54
C ASN A 150 11.54 -0.40 1.39
N GLY A 151 11.59 0.76 0.73
CA GLY A 151 11.66 2.05 1.43
C GLY A 151 12.91 2.18 2.30
N MET A 152 12.75 2.77 3.48
CA MET A 152 13.84 3.04 4.43
C MET A 152 13.98 1.97 5.53
N ASN A 153 13.40 0.77 5.33
CA ASN A 153 13.55 -0.38 6.25
C ASN A 153 13.27 -0.07 7.74
N GLY A 154 12.19 0.67 8.02
CA GLY A 154 11.82 1.03 9.39
C GLY A 154 12.63 2.18 10.01
N ALA A 155 13.58 2.77 9.27
CA ALA A 155 14.22 4.02 9.68
C ALA A 155 13.22 5.19 9.63
N VAL A 156 13.55 6.26 10.35
CA VAL A 156 12.80 7.53 10.32
C VAL A 156 12.73 8.04 8.88
N MET A 157 11.54 8.50 8.48
CA MET A 157 11.31 8.97 7.12
C MET A 157 11.92 10.36 6.93
N TYR A 158 13.12 10.43 6.38
CA TYR A 158 13.78 11.69 6.04
C TYR A 158 13.35 12.21 4.67
N LEU A 159 13.28 13.53 4.53
CA LEU A 159 13.12 14.16 3.22
C LEU A 159 14.38 13.94 2.39
N TYR A 160 14.15 13.74 1.09
CA TYR A 160 15.22 13.82 0.10
C TYR A 160 15.75 15.27 0.12
N ASN A 161 17.00 15.46 0.55
CA ASN A 161 17.69 16.74 0.82
C ASN A 161 17.49 17.35 2.23
N ILE A 162 17.10 16.58 3.25
CA ILE A 162 16.91 17.13 4.60
C ILE A 162 18.13 17.90 5.14
N ALA A 163 19.35 17.40 4.94
CA ALA A 163 20.57 18.07 5.41
C ALA A 163 20.78 19.46 4.75
N GLU A 164 20.53 19.56 3.45
CA GLU A 164 20.59 20.83 2.72
C GLU A 164 19.53 21.81 3.24
N LEU A 165 18.31 21.34 3.50
CA LEU A 165 17.23 22.15 4.05
C LEU A 165 17.56 22.64 5.47
N CYS A 166 18.16 21.80 6.32
CA CYS A 166 18.62 22.19 7.65
C CYS A 166 19.73 23.25 7.55
N ALA A 167 20.70 23.09 6.66
CA ALA A 167 21.75 24.09 6.45
C ALA A 167 21.19 25.46 6.00
N ILE A 168 20.20 25.46 5.09
CA ILE A 168 19.51 26.67 4.65
C ILE A 168 18.77 27.32 5.82
N ARG A 169 18.01 26.53 6.59
CA ARG A 169 17.29 27.00 7.80
C ARG A 169 18.26 27.68 8.77
N ASP A 170 19.37 27.04 9.07
CA ASP A 170 20.34 27.52 10.06
C ASP A 170 21.04 28.79 9.56
N THR A 171 21.34 28.88 8.25
CA THR A 171 21.87 30.09 7.62
C THR A 171 20.88 31.26 7.68
N LEU A 172 19.60 31.00 7.44
CA LEU A 172 18.55 32.02 7.53
C LEU A 172 18.37 32.51 8.97
N ALA A 173 18.36 31.59 9.94
CA ALA A 173 18.30 31.91 11.37
C ALA A 173 19.50 32.76 11.82
N ALA A 174 20.71 32.48 11.30
CA ALA A 174 21.90 33.27 11.57
C ALA A 174 21.90 34.66 10.90
N SER A 175 21.10 34.86 9.86
CA SER A 175 21.08 36.09 9.07
C SER A 175 20.22 37.22 9.65
N ASP A 176 19.46 36.96 10.73
CA ASP A 176 18.55 37.89 11.43
C ASP A 176 17.57 38.64 10.50
N LYS A 177 17.33 38.09 9.30
CA LYS A 177 16.40 38.65 8.32
C LYS A 177 14.99 38.09 8.60
N PRO A 178 13.97 38.95 8.72
CA PRO A 178 12.60 38.48 8.89
C PRO A 178 12.17 37.65 7.67
N VAL A 179 11.73 36.42 7.93
CA VAL A 179 11.11 35.54 6.94
C VAL A 179 9.65 35.99 6.83
N TYR A 180 9.30 36.63 5.70
CA TYR A 180 7.93 37.06 5.38
C TYR A 180 7.16 35.99 4.61
#